data_AF-A0A397CG22-F1
#
_entry.id   AF-A0A397CG22-F1
#
_cell.length_a   1.000
_cell.length_b   1.000
_cell.length_c   1.000
_cell.angle_alpha   90.00
_cell.angle_beta   90.00
_cell.angle_gamma   90.00
#
_symmetry.space_group_name_H-M   'P 1'
#
loop_
_entity.id
_entity.type
_entity.pdbx_description
1 polymer ?
#
loop_
_entity_poly.entity_id
_entity_poly.type
_entity_poly.pdbx_seq_one_letter_code
_entity_poly.pdbx_strand_id
1 'polypeptide(L)'
;ANEECKAKKRQTISAQDVIKALHDVDMDSFVTPLETFLHATKSTKKPVVKASPSIDAPPEHEDNVAPDTSIEEDDEETKDEHIPDDDMNEQDD
;
A
#
# COMPACT_ATOMS: atom_id res chain seq x y z
N ALA A 1 7.24 3.06 -9.05
CA ALA A 1 6.15 3.16 -8.04
C ALA A 1 6.66 2.99 -6.61
N ASN A 2 7.10 1.79 -6.19
CA ASN A 2 7.64 1.54 -4.85
C ASN A 2 8.82 2.48 -4.51
N GLU A 3 9.74 2.66 -5.46
CA GLU A 3 10.87 3.60 -5.38
C GLU A 3 10.45 5.03 -5.03
N GLU A 4 9.46 5.59 -5.74
CA GLU A 4 8.93 6.94 -5.48
C GLU A 4 8.30 7.05 -4.07
N CYS A 5 7.67 5.98 -3.58
CA CYS A 5 7.15 5.91 -2.22
C CYS A 5 8.28 5.91 -1.17
N LYS A 6 9.31 5.08 -1.39
CA LYS A 6 10.53 5.00 -0.54
C LYS A 6 11.31 6.31 -0.56
N ALA A 7 11.48 6.96 -1.72
CA ALA A 7 12.13 8.26 -1.88
C ALA A 7 11.38 9.37 -1.10
N LYS A 8 10.04 9.32 -1.07
CA LYS A 8 9.19 10.18 -0.25
C LYS A 8 9.05 9.71 1.21
N LYS A 9 9.85 8.74 1.66
CA LYS A 9 9.89 8.16 3.02
C LYS A 9 8.52 7.71 3.55
N ARG A 10 7.67 7.14 2.70
CA ARG A 10 6.36 6.59 3.09
C ARG A 10 6.37 5.07 3.09
N GLN A 11 5.66 4.51 4.07
CA GLN A 11 5.38 3.08 4.21
C GLN A 11 4.33 2.59 3.19
N THR A 12 3.34 3.43 2.84
CA THR A 12 2.24 3.05 1.94
C THR A 12 2.33 3.81 0.62
N ILE A 13 2.31 3.05 -0.49
CA ILE A 13 2.26 3.58 -1.86
C ILE A 13 0.97 4.37 -2.05
N SER A 14 1.08 5.58 -2.60
CA SER A 14 -0.07 6.43 -2.91
C SER A 14 -0.44 6.32 -4.39
N ALA A 15 -1.69 6.64 -4.73
CA ALA A 15 -2.14 6.67 -6.12
C ALA A 15 -1.28 7.59 -7.02
N GLN A 16 -0.67 8.64 -6.47
CA GLN A 16 0.23 9.52 -7.20
C GLN A 16 1.58 8.88 -7.53
N ASP A 17 2.05 7.91 -6.74
CA ASP A 17 3.29 7.16 -7.02
C ASP A 17 3.05 6.06 -8.07
N VAL A 18 1.79 5.62 -8.22
CA VAL A 18 1.35 4.74 -9.31
C VAL A 18 1.19 5.55 -10.60
N ILE A 19 0.52 6.71 -10.55
CA ILE A 19 0.37 7.62 -11.70
C ILE A 19 1.74 8.07 -12.22
N LYS A 20 2.66 8.51 -11.34
CA LYS A 20 4.02 8.84 -11.77
C LYS A 20 4.71 7.64 -12.41
N ALA A 21 4.61 6.45 -11.80
CA ALA A 21 5.22 5.25 -12.35
C ALA A 21 4.65 4.81 -13.71
N LEU A 22 3.41 5.17 -14.05
CA LEU A 22 2.86 4.96 -15.39
C LEU A 22 3.52 5.89 -16.41
N HIS A 23 3.78 7.15 -16.06
CA HIS A 23 4.59 8.06 -16.89
C HIS A 23 6.07 7.59 -16.98
N ASP A 24 6.65 7.11 -15.87
CA ASP A 24 8.04 6.64 -15.81
C ASP A 24 8.29 5.37 -16.67
N VAL A 25 7.23 4.73 -17.21
CA VAL A 25 7.31 3.51 -18.08
C VAL A 25 6.51 3.64 -19.39
N ASP A 26 6.29 4.86 -19.88
CA ASP A 26 5.58 5.17 -21.15
C ASP A 26 4.14 4.59 -21.24
N MET A 27 3.44 4.47 -20.10
CA MET A 27 2.08 3.93 -19.96
C MET A 27 1.01 5.02 -19.73
N ASP A 28 1.20 6.22 -20.28
CA ASP A 28 0.29 7.37 -20.20
C ASP A 28 -1.16 7.06 -20.58
N SER A 29 -1.38 6.11 -21.48
CA SER A 29 -2.71 5.64 -21.91
C SER A 29 -3.58 5.11 -20.76
N PHE A 30 -2.97 4.66 -19.66
CA PHE A 30 -3.66 4.19 -18.46
C PHE A 30 -3.86 5.26 -17.39
N VAL A 31 -3.21 6.42 -17.49
CA VAL A 31 -3.32 7.51 -16.50
C VAL A 31 -4.72 8.11 -16.49
N THR A 32 -5.25 8.56 -17.63
CA THR A 32 -6.59 9.18 -17.70
C THR A 32 -7.73 8.27 -17.22
N PRO A 33 -7.79 6.96 -17.58
CA PRO A 33 -8.73 6.02 -16.97
C PRO A 33 -8.57 5.86 -15.45
N LEU A 34 -7.33 5.74 -14.95
CA LEU A 34 -7.03 5.59 -13.53
C LEU A 34 -7.45 6.82 -12.72
N GLU A 35 -7.12 8.03 -13.18
CA GLU A 35 -7.53 9.27 -12.54
C GLU A 35 -9.05 9.43 -12.50
N THR A 36 -9.74 9.05 -13.58
CA THR A 36 -11.21 9.07 -13.66
C THR A 36 -11.83 8.17 -12.58
N PHE A 37 -11.32 6.94 -12.43
CA PHE A 37 -11.74 6.00 -11.38
C PHE A 37 -11.44 6.53 -9.96
N LEU A 38 -10.27 7.12 -9.76
CA LEU A 38 -9.87 7.75 -8.50
C LEU A 38 -10.72 8.98 -8.14
N HIS A 39 -11.30 9.68 -9.12
CA HIS A 39 -12.22 10.80 -8.88
C HIS A 39 -13.66 10.34 -8.57
N ALA A 40 -14.13 9.28 -9.22
CA ALA A 40 -15.40 8.65 -8.88
C ALA A 40 -15.41 8.14 -7.41
N THR A 41 -14.38 7.42 -7.00
CA THR A 41 -14.26 6.84 -5.64
C THR A 41 -14.05 7.87 -4.52
N LYS A 42 -13.47 9.05 -4.80
CA LYS A 42 -13.44 10.19 -3.85
C LYS A 42 -14.84 10.74 -3.58
N SER A 43 -15.70 10.74 -4.60
CA SER A 43 -17.04 11.36 -4.58
C SER A 43 -18.10 10.49 -3.88
N THR A 44 -17.88 9.18 -3.80
CA THR A 44 -18.81 8.21 -3.20
C THR A 44 -18.49 7.86 -1.74
N LYS A 45 -17.55 8.55 -1.10
CA LYS A 45 -17.25 8.42 0.34
C LYS A 45 -18.41 8.96 1.20
N LYS A 46 -19.46 8.15 1.35
CA LYS A 46 -20.56 8.38 2.31
C LYS A 46 -19.98 8.66 3.71
N PRO A 47 -20.58 9.57 4.50
CA PRO A 47 -20.08 9.86 5.83
C PRO A 47 -20.15 8.61 6.71
N VAL A 48 -19.09 8.35 7.48
CA VAL A 48 -19.09 7.32 8.51
C VAL A 48 -20.12 7.71 9.57
N VAL A 49 -21.27 7.03 9.56
CA VAL A 49 -22.26 7.15 10.63
C VAL A 49 -21.60 6.66 11.91
N LYS A 50 -21.43 7.57 12.88
CA LYS A 50 -20.89 7.21 14.20
C LYS A 50 -21.93 6.37 14.93
N ALA A 51 -21.77 5.05 14.87
CA ALA A 51 -22.65 4.11 15.57
C ALA A 51 -22.46 4.25 17.10
N SER A 52 -23.37 4.98 17.75
CA SER A 52 -23.56 4.87 19.20
C SER A 52 -24.15 3.50 19.52
N PRO A 53 -23.65 2.77 20.54
CA PRO A 53 -24.14 1.43 20.85
C PRO A 53 -25.51 1.48 21.55
N SER A 54 -26.55 0.94 20.89
CA SER A 54 -27.88 0.76 21.50
C SER A 54 -28.67 -0.38 20.86
N ILE A 55 -28.31 -1.61 21.25
CA ILE A 55 -29.21 -2.70 21.67
C ILE A 55 -30.48 -2.99 20.82
N ASP A 56 -30.49 -4.22 20.27
CA ASP A 56 -31.64 -5.09 19.91
C ASP A 56 -32.48 -4.81 18.64
N ALA A 57 -32.22 -5.59 17.57
CA ALA A 57 -33.19 -6.23 16.65
C ALA A 57 -32.50 -6.96 15.46
N PRO A 58 -32.79 -8.25 15.19
CA PRO A 58 -32.53 -8.95 13.90
C PRO A 58 -33.82 -8.96 13.02
N PRO A 59 -33.85 -9.52 11.78
CA PRO A 59 -32.82 -10.19 10.95
C PRO A 59 -32.22 -9.21 9.87
N GLU A 60 -31.80 -9.49 8.61
CA GLU A 60 -31.94 -10.59 7.62
C GLU A 60 -30.68 -10.76 6.72
N HIS A 61 -30.75 -11.59 5.67
CA HIS A 61 -29.67 -11.89 4.71
C HIS A 61 -29.41 -10.78 3.67
N GLU A 62 -28.12 -10.54 3.37
CA GLU A 62 -27.62 -10.44 1.99
C GLU A 62 -26.26 -11.17 1.89
N ASP A 63 -26.21 -12.32 1.20
CA ASP A 63 -24.97 -13.04 0.90
C ASP A 63 -24.12 -12.29 -0.13
N ASN A 64 -23.36 -11.29 0.32
CA ASN A 64 -22.16 -10.86 -0.38
C ASN A 64 -21.00 -11.74 0.09
N VAL A 65 -20.83 -12.88 -0.56
CA VAL A 65 -19.65 -13.74 -0.42
C VAL A 65 -18.43 -12.91 -0.80
N ALA A 66 -17.71 -12.40 0.21
CA ALA A 66 -16.39 -11.83 0.00
C ALA A 66 -15.51 -12.92 -0.62
N PRO A 67 -14.74 -12.64 -1.69
CA PRO A 67 -13.78 -13.62 -2.18
C PRO A 67 -12.78 -13.88 -1.06
N ASP A 68 -12.64 -15.14 -0.67
CA ASP A 68 -11.60 -15.55 0.26
C ASP A 68 -10.25 -15.39 -0.42
N THR A 69 -9.65 -14.22 -0.20
CA THR A 69 -8.22 -13.98 -0.45
C THR A 69 -7.50 -14.17 0.88
N SER A 70 -7.45 -15.43 1.34
CA SER A 70 -6.40 -15.88 2.25
C SER A 70 -5.05 -15.51 1.63
N ILE A 71 -4.51 -14.36 2.05
CA ILE A 71 -3.18 -13.91 1.68
C ILE A 71 -2.25 -14.62 2.66
N GLU A 72 -1.62 -15.70 2.21
CA GLU A 72 -0.62 -16.38 3.03
C GLU A 72 0.59 -15.44 3.16
N GLU A 73 0.88 -15.05 4.40
CA GLU A 73 2.00 -14.16 4.73
C GLU A 73 3.31 -14.96 4.63
N ASP A 74 3.85 -15.02 3.41
CA ASP A 74 5.13 -15.64 3.06
C ASP A 74 6.30 -14.82 3.62
N ASP A 75 6.55 -14.96 4.92
CA ASP A 75 7.59 -14.27 5.69
C ASP A 75 8.96 -14.93 5.51
N GLU A 76 9.54 -14.84 4.30
CA GLU A 76 10.95 -15.16 4.12
C GLU A 76 11.84 -14.11 4.81
N GLU A 77 12.20 -14.39 6.06
CA GLU A 77 13.21 -13.68 6.86
C GLU A 77 14.57 -13.70 6.14
N THR A 78 14.81 -12.75 5.22
CA THR A 78 16.14 -12.54 4.61
C THR A 78 17.09 -11.96 5.64
N LYS A 79 17.67 -12.86 6.44
CA LYS A 79 18.65 -12.60 7.49
C LYS A 79 19.98 -12.11 6.90
N ASP A 80 20.03 -10.82 6.58
CA ASP A 80 21.23 -10.13 6.12
C ASP A 80 22.29 -10.13 7.24
N GLU A 81 23.51 -10.57 6.93
CA GLU A 81 24.52 -10.81 7.96
C GLU A 81 25.15 -9.52 8.46
N HIS A 82 25.25 -9.39 9.78
CA HIS A 82 25.95 -8.28 10.43
C HIS A 82 27.44 -8.32 10.07
N ILE A 83 27.83 -7.48 9.12
CA ILE A 83 29.23 -7.11 8.88
C ILE A 83 29.65 -6.17 10.03
N PRO A 84 30.63 -6.54 10.87
CA PRO A 84 31.27 -5.59 11.76
C PRO A 84 32.27 -4.73 10.97
N ASP A 85 31.91 -3.47 10.73
CA ASP A 85 32.91 -2.42 10.47
C ASP A 85 33.75 -2.25 11.76
N ASP A 86 34.94 -2.84 11.79
CA ASP A 86 35.91 -2.64 12.88
C ASP A 86 37.23 -2.10 12.29
N ASP A 87 37.86 -1.19 13.04
CA ASP A 87 38.64 -0.08 12.48
C ASP A 87 40.15 -0.19 12.77
N MET A 88 40.97 0.37 11.86
CA MET A 88 42.42 0.63 11.95
C MET A 88 43.36 -0.40 12.63
N ASN A 89 44.43 -0.76 11.91
CA ASN A 89 45.78 -0.53 12.47
C ASN A 89 46.85 -0.37 11.37
N GLU A 90 47.62 0.73 11.44
CA GLU A 90 48.84 0.93 10.64
C GLU A 90 49.99 0.04 11.14
N GLN A 91 50.77 -0.54 10.22
CA GLN A 91 52.16 -0.94 10.50
C GLN A 91 53.05 -0.58 9.31
N ASP A 92 53.96 0.37 9.53
CA ASP A 92 55.11 0.65 8.66
C ASP A 92 56.15 -0.49 8.73
N ASP A 93 56.80 -0.78 7.60
CA ASP A 93 58.13 -1.43 7.46
C ASP A 93 58.78 -0.99 6.12
#